data_AF-A0A4Y2PWV7-F1
#
_entry.id   AF-A0A4Y2PWV7-F1
#
_cell.length_a   1.000
_cell.length_b   1.000
_cell.length_c   1.000
_cell.angle_alpha   90.00
_cell.angle_beta   90.00
_cell.angle_gamma   90.00
#
_symmetry.space_group_name_H-M   'P 1'
#
loop_
_entity.id
_entity.type
_entity.pdbx_description
1 polymer ?
#
loop_
_entity_poly.entity_id
_entity_poly.type
_entity_poly.pdbx_seq_one_letter_code
_entity_poly.pdbx_strand_id
1 'polypeptide(L)'
;MPRHHSYDDSCSHSVVKRVDKNAIPGHQLRWPGAIVPYEIDASLEKHEAKILEAIQHYAEKTCVTFKKRTYERDYIRLFSGQG
;
A
#
# COMPACT_ATOMS: atom_id res chain seq x y z
N MET A 1 3.08 -20.19 55.79
CA MET A 1 3.39 -18.87 55.19
C MET A 1 4.23 -19.12 53.94
N PRO A 2 3.77 -18.73 52.74
CA PRO A 2 4.07 -19.47 51.51
C PRO A 2 5.07 -18.76 50.60
N ARG A 3 5.83 -19.51 49.80
CA ARG A 3 6.23 -19.10 48.45
C ARG A 3 6.86 -20.28 47.72
N HIS A 4 6.14 -20.85 46.78
CA HIS A 4 6.58 -21.06 45.40
C HIS A 4 5.45 -21.75 44.64
N HIS A 5 4.53 -20.93 44.15
CA HIS A 5 3.56 -21.35 43.13
C HIS A 5 4.23 -21.30 41.76
N SER A 6 4.15 -22.43 41.06
CA SER A 6 3.98 -22.58 39.62
C SER A 6 4.89 -21.79 38.68
N TYR A 7 5.87 -22.51 38.12
CA TYR A 7 6.35 -22.27 36.75
C TYR A 7 5.24 -22.73 35.81
N ASP A 8 4.26 -21.86 35.55
CA ASP A 8 3.20 -22.11 34.58
C ASP A 8 3.54 -21.47 33.23
N ASP A 9 3.93 -22.38 32.35
CA ASP A 9 3.96 -22.34 30.90
C ASP A 9 2.96 -21.33 30.29
N SER A 10 3.45 -20.15 29.90
CA SER A 10 2.66 -19.23 29.10
C SER A 10 3.51 -18.53 28.05
N CYS A 11 4.20 -19.32 27.22
CA CYS A 11 4.47 -18.89 25.85
C CYS A 11 3.22 -19.10 25.01
N SER A 12 2.27 -18.19 25.14
CA SER A 12 1.24 -17.92 24.13
C SER A 12 0.87 -16.46 24.24
N HIS A 13 1.85 -15.60 23.93
CA HIS A 13 1.51 -14.30 23.39
C HIS A 13 0.83 -14.59 22.06
N SER A 14 -0.50 -14.69 22.10
CA SER A 14 -1.31 -14.69 20.90
C SER A 14 -0.83 -13.53 20.05
N VAL A 15 -0.30 -13.84 18.86
CA VAL A 15 -0.10 -12.83 17.84
C VAL A 15 -1.52 -12.35 17.52
N VAL A 16 -1.96 -11.31 18.23
CA VAL A 16 -3.11 -10.53 17.83
C VAL A 16 -2.71 -9.98 16.47
N LYS A 17 -3.10 -10.69 15.40
CA LYS A 17 -3.11 -10.12 14.06
C LYS A 17 -3.90 -8.84 14.24
N ARG A 18 -3.21 -7.70 14.16
CA ARG A 18 -3.87 -6.43 13.92
C ARG A 18 -4.52 -6.62 12.56
N VAL A 19 -5.79 -7.01 12.58
CA VAL A 19 -6.60 -6.98 11.37
C VAL A 19 -6.81 -5.50 11.14
N ASP A 20 -5.95 -4.92 10.32
CA ASP A 20 -6.16 -3.60 9.78
C ASP A 20 -7.51 -3.65 9.07
N LYS A 21 -8.56 -3.12 9.71
CA LYS A 21 -9.96 -3.35 9.32
C LYS A 21 -10.28 -2.85 7.91
N ASN A 22 -9.39 -2.04 7.34
CA ASN A 22 -9.54 -1.40 6.03
C ASN A 22 -8.40 -1.73 5.06
N ALA A 23 -7.36 -2.47 5.46
CA ALA A 23 -6.25 -2.84 4.58
C ALA A 23 -6.39 -4.29 4.12
N ILE A 24 -6.10 -4.54 2.84
CA ILE A 24 -6.07 -5.90 2.34
C ILE A 24 -4.80 -6.59 2.87
N PRO A 25 -4.91 -7.66 3.67
CA PRO A 25 -3.76 -8.21 4.41
C PRO A 25 -2.76 -8.96 3.51
N GLY A 26 -3.15 -9.35 2.29
CA GLY A 26 -2.33 -10.14 1.37
C GLY A 26 -1.13 -9.36 0.84
N HIS A 27 0.10 -9.80 1.16
CA HIS A 27 1.33 -9.21 0.60
C HIS A 27 1.42 -9.34 -0.92
N GLN A 28 0.86 -10.40 -1.49
CA GLN A 28 0.78 -10.64 -2.92
C GLN A 28 -0.09 -9.63 -3.69
N LEU A 29 -0.90 -8.84 -2.97
CA LEU A 29 -1.76 -7.81 -3.53
C LEU A 29 -1.12 -6.42 -3.45
N ARG A 30 0.14 -6.33 -3.00
CA ARG A 30 0.90 -5.08 -2.88
C ARG A 30 1.81 -4.89 -4.10
N TRP A 31 2.08 -3.63 -4.40
CA TRP A 31 3.09 -3.27 -5.39
C TRP A 31 4.49 -3.73 -4.96
N PRO A 32 5.18 -4.53 -5.80
CA PRO A 32 6.54 -4.98 -5.49
C PRO A 32 7.49 -3.80 -5.29
N GLY A 33 8.25 -3.83 -4.19
CA GLY A 33 9.20 -2.77 -3.84
C GLY A 33 8.55 -1.39 -3.55
N ALA A 34 7.23 -1.35 -3.35
CA ALA A 34 6.46 -0.12 -3.25
C ALA A 34 6.60 0.79 -4.50
N ILE A 35 6.82 0.20 -5.68
CA ILE A 35 6.92 0.93 -6.95
C ILE A 35 5.61 0.76 -7.72
N VAL A 36 4.96 1.87 -8.02
CA VAL A 36 3.71 1.92 -8.78
C VAL A 36 3.99 2.44 -10.20
N PRO A 37 3.95 1.56 -11.23
CA PRO A 37 3.98 2.00 -12.62
C PRO A 37 2.64 2.67 -12.97
N TYR A 38 2.68 3.84 -13.60
CA TYR A 38 1.48 4.57 -13.99
C TYR A 38 1.52 5.10 -15.41
N GLU A 39 0.33 5.26 -15.99
CA GLU A 39 0.08 5.83 -17.31
C GLU A 39 -1.08 6.84 -17.18
N ILE A 40 -0.89 8.05 -17.70
CA ILE A 40 -1.95 9.08 -17.76
C ILE A 40 -2.43 9.12 -19.19
N ASP A 41 -3.71 8.79 -19.38
CA ASP A 41 -4.36 8.80 -20.67
C ASP A 41 -4.59 10.24 -21.16
N ALA A 42 -4.54 10.46 -22.47
CA ALA A 42 -4.74 11.77 -23.09
C ALA A 42 -6.11 12.39 -22.74
N SER A 43 -7.12 11.58 -22.40
CA SER A 43 -8.41 12.06 -21.90
C SER A 43 -8.32 12.92 -20.62
N LEU A 44 -7.21 12.85 -19.89
CA LEU A 44 -6.96 13.60 -18.66
C LEU A 44 -5.92 14.72 -18.82
N GLU A 45 -5.55 15.11 -20.04
CA GLU A 45 -4.53 16.15 -20.29
C GLU A 45 -4.78 17.44 -19.47
N LYS A 46 -6.04 17.90 -19.40
CA LYS A 46 -6.45 19.09 -18.61
C LYS A 46 -6.24 18.95 -17.11
N HIS A 47 -6.05 17.73 -16.61
CA HIS A 47 -5.89 17.41 -15.20
C HIS A 47 -4.50 16.84 -14.87
N GLU A 48 -3.63 16.66 -15.87
CA GLU A 48 -2.33 16.02 -15.70
C GLU A 48 -1.49 16.70 -14.62
N ALA A 49 -1.43 18.03 -14.61
CA ALA A 49 -0.69 18.77 -13.59
C ALA A 49 -1.13 18.45 -12.15
N LYS A 50 -2.45 18.37 -11.91
CA LYS A 50 -3.00 18.03 -10.58
C LYS A 50 -2.75 16.57 -10.21
N ILE A 51 -2.79 15.68 -11.20
CA ILE A 51 -2.47 14.25 -11.01
C ILE A 51 -0.99 14.11 -10.60
N LEU A 52 -0.10 14.81 -11.28
CA LEU A 52 1.34 14.79 -10.97
C LEU A 52 1.64 15.38 -9.59
N GLU A 53 0.95 16.47 -9.20
CA GLU A 53 1.04 17.04 -7.85
C GLU A 53 0.63 16.02 -6.78
N ALA A 54 -0.49 15.31 -6.99
CA ALA A 54 -0.94 14.27 -6.07
C ALA A 54 0.07 13.11 -5.98
N ILE A 55 0.60 12.66 -7.12
CA ILE A 55 1.65 11.63 -7.18
C ILE A 55 2.88 12.05 -6.36
N GLN A 56 3.33 13.30 -6.53
CA GLN A 56 4.45 13.85 -5.79
C GLN A 56 4.15 13.89 -4.28
N HIS A 57 2.97 14.34 -3.89
CA HIS A 57 2.57 14.39 -2.48
C HIS A 57 2.65 13.00 -1.81
N TYR A 58 2.20 11.94 -2.48
CA TYR A 58 2.33 10.58 -1.97
C TYR A 58 3.79 10.12 -1.87
N ALA A 59 4.60 10.42 -2.89
CA ALA A 59 6.02 10.07 -2.89
C ALA A 59 6.81 10.77 -1.78
N GLU A 60 6.40 11.97 -1.38
CA GLU A 60 7.03 12.73 -0.30
C GLU A 60 6.59 12.26 1.10
N LYS A 61 5.33 11.82 1.25
CA LYS A 61 4.74 11.48 2.55
C LYS A 61 4.79 10.00 2.90
N THR A 62 5.11 9.15 1.92
CA THR A 62 5.11 7.69 2.09
C THR A 62 6.37 7.09 1.47
N CYS A 63 6.59 5.79 1.67
CA CYS A 63 7.64 5.05 0.96
C CYS A 63 7.22 4.55 -0.43
N VAL A 64 6.02 4.92 -0.91
CA VAL A 64 5.54 4.54 -2.25
C VAL A 64 6.20 5.42 -3.30
N THR A 65 6.78 4.79 -4.32
CA THR A 65 7.42 5.47 -5.45
C THR A 65 6.59 5.26 -6.71
N PHE A 66 6.63 6.24 -7.60
CA PHE A 66 5.87 6.22 -8.85
C PHE A 66 6.83 6.32 -10.03
N LYS A 67 6.60 5.51 -11.06
CA LYS A 67 7.35 5.59 -12.32
C LYS A 67 6.39 5.61 -13.49
N LYS A 68 6.74 6.39 -14.53
CA LYS A 68 6.05 6.30 -15.81
C LYS A 68 6.23 4.87 -16.34
N ARG A 69 5.12 4.25 -16.73
CA ARG A 69 5.09 2.89 -17.27
C ARG A 69 5.93 2.81 -18.55
N THR A 70 6.58 1.67 -18.74
CA THR A 70 7.27 1.30 -19.97
C THR A 70 6.69 0.00 -20.53
N TYR A 71 6.90 -1.12 -19.83
CA TYR A 71 6.50 -2.47 -20.27
C TYR A 71 5.88 -3.31 -19.15
N GLU A 72 5.65 -2.70 -17.98
CA GLU A 72 5.08 -3.40 -16.83
C GLU A 72 3.67 -3.91 -17.14
N ARG A 73 3.44 -5.17 -16.78
CA ARG A 73 2.14 -5.85 -16.95
C ARG A 73 1.10 -5.30 -15.98
N ASP A 74 1.50 -5.17 -14.72
CA ASP A 74 0.67 -4.60 -13.66
C ASP A 74 1.01 -3.12 -13.52
N TYR A 75 0.02 -2.25 -13.74
CA TYR A 75 0.17 -0.81 -13.69
C TYR A 75 -1.18 -0.13 -13.43
N ILE A 76 -1.14 1.15 -13.06
CA ILE A 76 -2.35 1.98 -12.95
C ILE A 76 -2.51 2.80 -14.23
N ARG A 77 -3.65 2.66 -14.91
CA ARG A 77 -4.05 3.55 -16.00
C ARG A 77 -5.05 4.58 -15.45
N LEU A 78 -4.68 5.85 -15.52
CA LEU A 78 -5.54 6.97 -15.15
C LEU A 78 -6.21 7.47 -16.43
N PHE A 79 -7.53 7.38 -16.52
CA PHE A 79 -8.31 7.80 -17.68
C PHE A 79 -9.64 8.42 -17.24
N SER A 80 -10.25 9.22 -18.11
CA SER A 80 -11.58 9.75 -17.87
C SER A 80 -12.63 8.63 -17.97
N GLY A 81 -13.16 8.19 -16.83
CA GLY A 81 -14.22 7.18 -16.73
C GLY A 81 -15.60 7.80 -16.48
N GLN A 82 -16.65 6.97 -16.51
CA GLN A 82 -18.03 7.41 -16.27
C GLN A 82 -18.50 7.33 -14.81
N GLY A 83 -17.63 6.92 -13.88
CA GLY A 83 -17.99 6.70 -12.48
C GLY A 83 -18.69 5.37 -12.30
#